data_AF-A0A923RQR4-F1
#
_entry.id   AF-A0A923RQR4-F1
#
_cell.length_a   1.000
_cell.length_b   1.000
_cell.length_c   1.000
_cell.angle_alpha   90.00
_cell.angle_beta   90.00
_cell.angle_gamma   90.00
#
_symmetry.space_group_name_H-M   'P 1'
#
loop_
_entity.id
_entity.type
_entity.pdbx_description
1 polymer ?
#
loop_
_entity_poly.entity_id
_entity_poly.type
_entity_poly.pdbx_seq_one_letter_code
_entity_poly.pdbx_strand_id
1 'polypeptide(L)'
;MEADKVFCMSSYLAFRFIVDKEKVFKEGLEHIDFSPMDEEKQIACDSPKEIEERIKSQLAEKELSNAAILLSGGMDSAILASYMPEGTKAYTARCDACGAIDETERARRYCEEYGLEHHIIDITWQDYLDSIDELMLNDGCPVSSNEPQVYKLAKCIQEDGCDLVIIGDNADAAFGGYDELCCKDWEYHEWVERFTYLKPDRVLKEYVPMEFVFEKYRLPNGKVDFIRCIKNEMAVTSSGAYFNAFRNAGLEYLDPYACMKMSKPLDLARVRRGDSKYHIRELFRERYPDLEVPEKIAMPRAVDQWMAEWGGAVQK
;
A
#
# COMPACT_ATOMS: atom_id res chain seq x y z
N MET A 1 -18.68 15.01 13.38
CA MET A 1 -19.09 13.94 12.45
C MET A 1 -20.60 13.88 12.26
N GLU A 2 -21.02 13.91 11.00
CA GLU A 2 -22.40 13.85 10.48
C GLU A 2 -22.60 12.52 9.74
N ALA A 3 -23.72 11.84 9.99
CA ALA A 3 -24.05 10.61 9.28
C ALA A 3 -24.55 10.91 7.86
N ASP A 4 -23.76 10.54 6.85
CA ASP A 4 -24.06 10.76 5.44
C ASP A 4 -23.66 9.54 4.60
N LYS A 5 -24.53 8.52 4.62
CA LYS A 5 -24.27 7.25 3.96
C LYS A 5 -24.06 7.42 2.44
N VAL A 6 -24.79 8.33 1.80
CA VAL A 6 -24.70 8.53 0.34
C VAL A 6 -23.33 9.10 -0.02
N PHE A 7 -22.85 10.09 0.75
CA PHE A 7 -21.50 10.61 0.60
C PHE A 7 -20.45 9.52 0.86
N CYS A 8 -20.54 8.80 1.99
CA CYS A 8 -19.52 7.81 2.35
C CYS A 8 -19.43 6.66 1.34
N MET A 9 -20.56 6.16 0.83
CA MET A 9 -20.57 5.16 -0.24
C MET A 9 -19.91 5.72 -1.51
N SER A 10 -20.24 6.97 -1.90
CA SER A 10 -19.68 7.59 -3.10
C SER A 10 -18.16 7.79 -2.98
N SER A 11 -17.69 8.29 -1.83
CA SER A 11 -16.27 8.48 -1.54
C SER A 11 -15.51 7.16 -1.53
N TYR A 12 -16.01 6.17 -0.78
CA TYR A 12 -15.31 4.90 -0.65
C TYR A 12 -15.22 4.14 -1.99
N LEU A 13 -16.26 4.19 -2.82
CA LEU A 13 -16.21 3.58 -4.14
C LEU A 13 -15.20 4.27 -5.06
N ALA A 14 -15.10 5.60 -4.98
CA ALA A 14 -14.19 6.37 -5.82
C ALA A 14 -12.72 6.23 -5.37
N PHE A 15 -12.44 6.20 -4.06
CA PHE A 15 -11.09 6.36 -3.50
C PHE A 15 -10.65 5.25 -2.53
N ARG A 16 -11.54 4.38 -2.05
CA ARG A 16 -11.31 3.40 -0.96
C ARG A 16 -11.04 4.02 0.42
N PHE A 17 -11.39 5.28 0.61
CA PHE A 17 -11.44 5.94 1.92
C PHE A 17 -12.49 7.06 1.90
N ILE A 18 -12.74 7.67 3.06
CA ILE A 18 -13.69 8.78 3.20
C ILE A 18 -12.95 10.11 3.15
N VAL A 19 -13.11 10.86 2.06
CA VAL A 19 -12.34 12.09 1.80
C VAL A 19 -12.67 13.24 2.74
N ASP A 20 -13.88 13.23 3.32
CA ASP A 20 -14.31 14.20 4.33
C ASP A 20 -14.41 13.51 5.70
N LYS A 21 -13.47 13.85 6.59
CA LYS A 21 -13.38 13.28 7.94
C LYS A 21 -14.56 13.64 8.84
N GLU A 22 -15.41 14.57 8.44
CA GLU A 22 -16.63 14.87 9.19
C GLU A 22 -17.82 14.02 8.76
N LYS A 23 -17.68 13.12 7.77
CA LYS A 23 -18.78 12.28 7.27
C LYS A 23 -18.61 10.82 7.66
N VAL A 24 -19.64 10.23 8.27
CA VAL A 24 -19.62 8.82 8.69
C VAL A 24 -20.76 8.02 8.04
N PHE A 25 -20.55 6.70 7.87
CA PHE A 25 -21.59 5.82 7.35
C PHE A 25 -22.82 5.75 8.26
N LYS A 26 -22.61 5.90 9.57
CA LYS A 26 -23.64 5.84 10.60
C LYS A 26 -23.18 6.59 11.85
N GLU A 27 -24.12 7.20 12.57
CA GLU A 27 -23.85 7.81 13.87
C GLU A 27 -23.19 6.81 14.83
N GLY A 28 -22.10 7.22 15.48
CA GLY A 28 -21.30 6.39 16.38
C GLY A 28 -20.34 5.42 15.69
N LEU A 29 -20.25 5.43 14.35
CA LEU A 29 -19.30 4.64 13.57
C LEU A 29 -18.24 5.57 12.95
N GLU A 30 -17.30 6.01 13.79
CA GLU A 30 -16.19 6.87 13.37
C GLU A 30 -15.20 6.08 12.51
N HIS A 31 -14.61 6.74 11.52
CA HIS A 31 -13.55 6.16 10.71
C HIS A 31 -12.17 6.67 11.15
N ILE A 32 -11.18 5.80 11.11
CA ILE A 32 -9.80 6.10 11.54
C ILE A 32 -8.89 5.92 10.34
N ASP A 33 -8.80 6.96 9.51
CA ASP A 33 -7.97 6.88 8.29
C ASP A 33 -6.48 7.04 8.61
N PHE A 34 -5.67 6.30 7.85
CA PHE A 34 -4.25 6.58 7.73
C PHE A 34 -4.02 8.04 7.30
N SER A 35 -3.15 8.73 8.00
CA SER A 35 -2.76 10.10 7.68
C SER A 35 -1.27 10.12 7.30
N PRO A 36 -0.92 10.34 6.02
CA PRO A 36 0.46 10.44 5.58
C PRO A 36 1.20 11.56 6.31
N MET A 37 2.53 11.43 6.41
CA MET A 37 3.37 12.48 6.96
C MET A 37 3.28 13.75 6.09
N ASP A 38 3.18 14.92 6.72
CA ASP A 38 3.20 16.20 6.01
C ASP A 38 4.45 16.32 5.12
N GLU A 39 4.28 16.73 3.87
CA GLU A 39 5.40 16.85 2.91
C GLU A 39 6.53 17.76 3.42
N GLU A 40 6.21 18.77 4.24
CA GLU A 40 7.20 19.66 4.87
C GLU A 40 8.06 18.96 5.92
N LYS A 41 7.56 17.88 6.53
CA LYS A 41 8.27 17.07 7.52
C LYS A 41 9.02 15.89 6.89
N GLN A 42 8.71 15.55 5.63
CA GLN A 42 9.40 14.50 4.90
C GLN A 42 10.85 14.91 4.56
N ILE A 43 11.73 13.92 4.60
CA ILE A 43 13.15 14.06 4.39
C ILE A 43 13.49 13.83 2.91
N ALA A 44 14.14 14.81 2.31
CA ALA A 44 14.56 14.74 0.91
C ALA A 44 15.71 13.73 0.71
N CYS A 45 15.62 12.92 -0.35
CA CYS A 45 16.64 11.97 -0.79
C CYS A 45 16.83 12.06 -2.33
N ASP A 46 18.07 11.96 -2.80
CA ASP A 46 18.44 12.04 -4.23
C ASP A 46 19.46 10.98 -4.67
N SER A 47 19.72 9.98 -3.83
CA SER A 47 20.66 8.92 -4.15
C SER A 47 20.38 7.64 -3.36
N PRO A 48 20.85 6.47 -3.85
CA PRO A 48 20.80 5.20 -3.10
C PRO A 48 21.40 5.32 -1.70
N LYS A 49 22.52 6.05 -1.59
CA LYS A 49 23.23 6.28 -0.33
C LYS A 49 22.41 7.06 0.68
N GLU A 50 21.74 8.14 0.27
CA GLU A 50 20.88 8.92 1.17
C GLU A 50 19.68 8.10 1.65
N ILE A 51 19.08 7.28 0.77
CA ILE A 51 18.00 6.36 1.13
C ILE A 51 18.49 5.34 2.16
N GLU A 52 19.64 4.70 1.91
CA GLU A 52 20.27 3.78 2.86
C GLU A 52 20.52 4.43 4.23
N GLU A 53 21.11 5.63 4.25
CA GLU A 53 21.40 6.35 5.50
C GLU A 53 20.12 6.61 6.30
N ARG A 54 19.01 6.94 5.63
CA ARG A 54 17.71 7.16 6.28
C ARG A 54 17.06 5.87 6.77
N ILE A 55 17.16 4.77 6.01
CA ILE A 55 16.69 3.46 6.47
C ILE A 55 17.46 3.05 7.73
N LYS A 56 18.79 3.09 7.68
CA LYS A 56 19.66 2.72 8.82
C LYS A 56 19.41 3.57 10.05
N SER A 57 19.25 4.89 9.88
CA SER A 57 18.98 5.80 11.00
C SER A 57 17.68 5.44 11.71
N GLN A 58 16.60 5.20 10.96
CA GLN A 58 15.30 4.86 11.55
C GLN A 58 15.29 3.49 12.21
N LEU A 59 15.93 2.49 11.59
CA LEU A 59 16.03 1.15 12.16
C LEU A 59 16.90 1.14 13.44
N ALA A 60 17.93 1.98 13.52
CA ALA A 60 18.77 2.12 14.71
C ALA A 60 18.05 2.76 15.92
N GLU A 61 16.94 3.45 15.69
CA GLU A 61 16.08 4.03 16.75
C GLU A 61 15.07 3.02 17.31
N LYS A 62 14.98 1.82 16.73
CA LYS A 62 14.04 0.76 17.13
C LYS A 62 14.78 -0.41 17.75
N GLU A 63 14.11 -1.09 18.67
CA GLU A 63 14.57 -2.37 19.18
C GLU A 63 14.09 -3.48 18.23
N LEU A 64 15.03 -4.10 17.52
CA LEU A 64 14.71 -5.05 16.44
C LEU A 64 14.69 -6.52 16.90
N SER A 65 14.94 -6.80 18.18
CA SER A 65 15.05 -8.16 18.70
C SER A 65 13.75 -8.98 18.58
N ASN A 66 12.59 -8.31 18.61
CA ASN A 66 11.27 -8.91 18.38
C ASN A 66 10.58 -8.38 17.11
N ALA A 67 11.34 -7.76 16.19
CA ALA A 67 10.76 -7.27 14.95
C ALA A 67 10.45 -8.42 13.98
N ALA A 68 9.39 -8.22 13.19
CA ALA A 68 9.10 -9.00 12.00
C ALA A 68 9.20 -8.10 10.76
N ILE A 69 9.36 -8.69 9.58
CA ILE A 69 9.28 -7.96 8.31
C ILE A 69 8.22 -8.59 7.40
N LEU A 70 7.38 -7.77 6.78
CA LEU A 70 6.58 -8.22 5.65
C LEU A 70 7.48 -8.24 4.41
N LEU A 71 7.75 -9.45 3.91
CA LEU A 71 8.66 -9.69 2.81
C LEU A 71 7.88 -10.15 1.58
N SER A 72 7.76 -9.24 0.61
CA SER A 72 7.28 -9.56 -0.73
C SER A 72 8.45 -9.99 -1.62
N GLY A 73 8.14 -10.44 -2.84
CA GLY A 73 9.17 -10.64 -3.85
C GLY A 73 9.71 -9.31 -4.43
N GLY A 74 9.12 -8.17 -4.10
CA GLY A 74 9.51 -6.87 -4.62
C GLY A 74 10.85 -6.34 -4.09
N MET A 75 11.42 -5.37 -4.79
CA MET A 75 12.70 -4.75 -4.41
C MET A 75 12.64 -3.99 -3.08
N ASP A 76 11.49 -3.40 -2.75
CA ASP A 76 11.38 -2.47 -1.63
C ASP A 76 11.53 -3.19 -0.28
N SER A 77 10.77 -4.27 -0.09
CA SER A 77 10.88 -5.12 1.11
C SER A 77 12.20 -5.90 1.14
N ALA A 78 12.74 -6.29 -0.01
CA ALA A 78 14.05 -6.94 -0.10
C ALA A 78 15.19 -6.03 0.37
N ILE A 79 15.15 -4.74 0.03
CA ILE A 79 16.14 -3.77 0.55
C ILE A 79 16.01 -3.66 2.07
N LEU A 80 14.80 -3.58 2.61
CA LEU A 80 14.61 -3.53 4.07
C LEU A 80 15.10 -4.80 4.75
N ALA A 81 14.86 -5.98 4.15
CA ALA A 81 15.35 -7.27 4.64
C ALA A 81 16.88 -7.29 4.81
N SER A 82 17.63 -6.61 3.94
CA SER A 82 19.10 -6.53 4.02
C SER A 82 19.65 -5.80 5.26
N TYR A 83 18.79 -5.11 6.00
CA TYR A 83 19.16 -4.40 7.23
C TYR A 83 18.59 -5.06 8.48
N MET A 84 17.82 -6.14 8.35
CA MET A 84 17.27 -6.86 9.50
C MET A 84 18.34 -7.75 10.13
N PRO A 85 18.33 -7.93 11.47
CA PRO A 85 19.19 -8.90 12.14
C PRO A 85 18.99 -10.33 11.61
N GLU A 86 20.05 -11.13 11.59
CA GLU A 86 19.96 -12.57 11.33
C GLU A 86 18.95 -13.22 12.28
N GLY A 87 18.12 -14.13 11.77
CA GLY A 87 17.03 -14.77 12.49
C GLY A 87 15.75 -13.94 12.61
N THR A 88 15.70 -12.72 12.05
CA THR A 88 14.42 -11.97 11.97
C THR A 88 13.38 -12.76 11.20
N LYS A 89 12.15 -12.81 11.71
CA LYS A 89 11.03 -13.48 11.05
C LYS A 89 10.52 -12.66 9.87
N ALA A 90 10.56 -13.25 8.68
CA ALA A 90 10.10 -12.66 7.43
C ALA A 90 8.84 -13.35 6.93
N TYR A 91 7.76 -12.59 6.76
CA TYR A 91 6.44 -13.12 6.42
C TYR A 91 6.08 -12.81 4.97
N THR A 92 5.78 -13.86 4.20
CA THR A 92 5.30 -13.76 2.81
C THR A 92 3.90 -14.37 2.70
N ALA A 93 2.94 -13.59 2.20
CA ALA A 93 1.62 -14.10 1.86
C ALA A 93 1.67 -14.95 0.58
N ARG A 94 0.99 -16.10 0.60
CA ARG A 94 0.74 -16.93 -0.58
C ARG A 94 -0.77 -17.16 -0.72
N CYS A 95 -1.37 -16.63 -1.77
CA CYS A 95 -2.80 -16.83 -2.01
C CYS A 95 -3.07 -18.26 -2.49
N ASP A 96 -3.96 -18.96 -1.79
CA ASP A 96 -4.50 -20.27 -2.19
C ASP A 96 -5.60 -20.09 -3.24
N ALA A 97 -5.17 -19.86 -4.48
CA ALA A 97 -6.04 -19.87 -5.64
C ALA A 97 -5.27 -20.27 -6.91
N CYS A 98 -5.94 -21.01 -7.78
CA CYS A 98 -5.37 -21.40 -9.07
C CYS A 98 -5.02 -20.15 -9.90
N GLY A 99 -3.74 -20.02 -10.28
CA GLY A 99 -3.26 -18.88 -11.06
C GLY A 99 -3.00 -17.60 -10.25
N ALA A 100 -3.00 -17.68 -8.92
CA ALA A 100 -2.46 -16.59 -8.10
C ALA A 100 -0.96 -16.42 -8.32
N ILE A 101 -0.47 -15.18 -8.22
CA ILE A 101 0.97 -14.89 -8.29
C ILE A 101 1.62 -15.40 -7.00
N ASP A 102 2.64 -16.26 -7.15
CA ASP A 102 3.44 -16.76 -6.04
C ASP A 102 4.81 -16.07 -6.03
N GLU A 103 5.08 -15.31 -4.98
CA GLU A 103 6.34 -14.60 -4.78
C GLU A 103 7.30 -15.33 -3.82
N THR A 104 6.90 -16.49 -3.29
CA THR A 104 7.62 -17.16 -2.18
C THR A 104 9.02 -17.60 -2.56
N GLU A 105 9.25 -18.04 -3.80
CA GLU A 105 10.59 -18.44 -4.24
C GLU A 105 11.57 -17.26 -4.22
N ARG A 106 11.14 -16.10 -4.71
CA ARG A 106 11.96 -14.89 -4.72
C ARG A 106 12.19 -14.36 -3.29
N ALA A 107 11.15 -14.35 -2.46
CA ALA A 107 11.28 -13.98 -1.05
C ALA A 107 12.24 -14.90 -0.29
N ARG A 108 12.19 -16.22 -0.55
CA ARG A 108 13.11 -17.21 0.03
C ARG A 108 14.57 -16.87 -0.26
N ARG A 109 14.88 -16.47 -1.49
CA ARG A 109 16.24 -16.04 -1.88
C ARG A 109 16.72 -14.85 -1.06
N TYR A 110 15.84 -13.89 -0.76
CA TYR A 110 16.20 -12.75 0.10
C TYR A 110 16.45 -13.19 1.55
N CYS A 111 15.64 -14.12 2.08
CA CYS A 111 15.85 -14.70 3.40
C CYS A 111 17.18 -15.46 3.49
N GLU A 112 17.52 -16.27 2.49
CA GLU A 112 18.77 -17.03 2.43
C GLU A 112 20.01 -16.12 2.46
N GLU A 113 19.96 -14.98 1.77
CA GLU A 113 21.08 -14.02 1.69
C GLU A 113 21.43 -13.40 3.05
N TYR A 114 20.41 -13.13 3.88
CA TYR A 114 20.58 -12.43 5.17
C TYR A 114 20.26 -13.30 6.40
N GLY A 115 20.07 -14.60 6.21
CA GLY A 115 19.79 -15.56 7.29
C GLY A 115 18.48 -15.27 8.04
N LEU A 116 17.43 -14.86 7.32
CA LEU A 116 16.11 -14.59 7.90
C LEU A 116 15.27 -15.86 8.02
N GLU A 117 14.38 -15.93 9.02
CA GLU A 117 13.44 -17.04 9.17
C GLU A 117 12.23 -16.81 8.25
N HIS A 118 12.10 -17.62 7.19
CA HIS A 118 11.04 -17.42 6.19
C HIS A 118 9.74 -18.12 6.59
N HIS A 119 8.70 -17.34 6.92
CA HIS A 119 7.34 -17.79 7.18
C HIS A 119 6.45 -17.54 5.96
N ILE A 120 5.92 -18.61 5.38
CA ILE A 120 4.95 -18.52 4.29
C ILE A 120 3.56 -18.72 4.88
N ILE A 121 2.71 -17.71 4.74
CA ILE A 121 1.35 -17.73 5.27
C ILE A 121 0.37 -17.90 4.10
N ASP A 122 -0.33 -19.04 4.09
CA ASP A 122 -1.36 -19.31 3.10
C ASP A 122 -2.60 -18.46 3.37
N ILE A 123 -3.07 -17.75 2.36
CA ILE A 123 -4.22 -16.86 2.41
C ILE A 123 -5.35 -17.47 1.59
N THR A 124 -6.51 -17.65 2.21
CA THR A 124 -7.69 -18.31 1.63
C THR A 124 -8.87 -17.33 1.57
N TRP A 125 -9.89 -17.67 0.78
CA TRP A 125 -11.15 -16.92 0.82
C TRP A 125 -11.85 -16.97 2.18
N GLN A 126 -11.67 -18.05 2.95
CA GLN A 126 -12.26 -18.15 4.29
C GLN A 126 -11.68 -17.09 5.24
N ASP A 127 -10.39 -16.78 5.12
CA ASP A 127 -9.76 -15.72 5.92
C ASP A 127 -10.37 -14.35 5.67
N TYR A 128 -10.86 -14.10 4.45
CA TYR A 128 -11.62 -12.90 4.11
C TYR A 128 -12.98 -12.93 4.81
N LEU A 129 -13.74 -14.01 4.66
CA LEU A 129 -15.06 -14.15 5.29
C LEU A 129 -15.00 -14.00 6.82
N ASP A 130 -13.95 -14.52 7.44
CA ASP A 130 -13.81 -14.53 8.90
C ASP A 130 -13.36 -13.18 9.48
N SER A 131 -12.80 -12.27 8.67
CA SER A 131 -12.21 -11.01 9.15
C SER A 131 -12.90 -9.74 8.68
N ILE A 132 -13.65 -9.77 7.57
CA ILE A 132 -14.25 -8.56 6.99
C ILE A 132 -15.14 -7.80 7.98
N ASP A 133 -16.03 -8.48 8.68
CA ASP A 133 -16.96 -7.82 9.61
C ASP A 133 -16.20 -7.09 10.73
N GLU A 134 -15.19 -7.74 11.30
CA GLU A 134 -14.36 -7.17 12.36
C GLU A 134 -13.54 -5.97 11.86
N LEU A 135 -12.93 -6.08 10.68
CA LEU A 135 -12.14 -5.01 10.06
C LEU A 135 -13.01 -3.80 9.74
N MET A 136 -14.19 -4.01 9.16
CA MET A 136 -15.13 -2.93 8.83
C MET A 136 -15.65 -2.21 10.07
N LEU A 137 -15.94 -2.95 11.15
CA LEU A 137 -16.44 -2.36 12.39
C LEU A 137 -15.35 -1.58 13.12
N ASN A 138 -14.10 -2.05 13.08
CA ASN A 138 -12.97 -1.34 13.69
C ASN A 138 -12.57 -0.08 12.93
N ASP A 139 -12.72 -0.07 11.61
CA ASP A 139 -12.33 1.06 10.77
C ASP A 139 -13.47 2.03 10.46
N GLY A 140 -14.71 1.63 10.70
CA GLY A 140 -15.89 2.43 10.37
C GLY A 140 -16.14 2.60 8.87
N CYS A 141 -15.40 1.87 8.02
CA CYS A 141 -15.55 1.88 6.57
C CYS A 141 -15.44 0.46 5.97
N PRO A 142 -15.82 0.24 4.70
CA PRO A 142 -15.64 -1.06 4.04
C PRO A 142 -14.16 -1.45 3.89
N VAL A 143 -13.88 -2.75 3.75
CA VAL A 143 -12.50 -3.23 3.58
C VAL A 143 -11.95 -3.06 2.17
N SER A 144 -10.65 -2.81 2.08
CA SER A 144 -9.92 -2.97 0.84
C SER A 144 -9.57 -4.44 0.57
N SER A 145 -9.30 -4.81 -0.69
CA SER A 145 -9.05 -6.22 -1.06
C SER A 145 -7.73 -6.79 -0.51
N ASN A 146 -6.80 -5.94 -0.05
CA ASN A 146 -5.53 -6.39 0.53
C ASN A 146 -5.63 -6.59 2.05
N GLU A 147 -6.59 -5.95 2.69
CA GLU A 147 -6.62 -5.76 4.14
C GLU A 147 -6.86 -7.05 4.94
N PRO A 148 -7.80 -7.96 4.56
CA PRO A 148 -7.90 -9.27 5.21
C PRO A 148 -6.60 -10.10 5.17
N GLN A 149 -5.87 -10.01 4.04
CA GLN A 149 -4.58 -10.68 3.88
C GLN A 149 -3.53 -10.10 4.82
N VAL A 150 -3.42 -8.77 4.91
CA VAL A 150 -2.50 -8.11 5.85
C VAL A 150 -2.89 -8.40 7.30
N TYR A 151 -4.18 -8.43 7.61
CA TYR A 151 -4.66 -8.74 8.96
C TYR A 151 -4.33 -10.17 9.39
N LYS A 152 -4.43 -11.15 8.46
CA LYS A 152 -3.97 -12.52 8.74
C LYS A 152 -2.47 -12.58 9.02
N LEU A 153 -1.65 -11.91 8.21
CA LEU A 153 -0.21 -11.80 8.46
C LEU A 153 0.06 -11.18 9.83
N ALA A 154 -0.63 -10.09 10.16
CA ALA A 154 -0.49 -9.39 11.43
C ALA A 154 -0.85 -10.29 12.62
N LYS A 155 -1.92 -11.09 12.54
CA LYS A 155 -2.25 -12.06 13.60
C LYS A 155 -1.18 -13.14 13.77
N CYS A 156 -0.67 -13.70 12.67
CA CYS A 156 0.44 -14.67 12.77
C CYS A 156 1.69 -14.06 13.40
N ILE A 157 2.05 -12.82 13.02
CA ILE A 157 3.18 -12.09 13.60
C ILE A 157 3.00 -11.87 15.11
N GLN A 158 1.80 -11.47 15.52
CA GLN A 158 1.48 -11.27 16.94
C GLN A 158 1.55 -12.58 17.74
N GLU A 159 0.99 -13.68 17.21
CA GLU A 159 1.03 -15.01 17.82
C GLU A 159 2.47 -15.51 18.04
N ASP A 160 3.36 -15.12 17.13
CA ASP A 160 4.78 -15.43 17.14
C ASP A 160 5.61 -14.55 18.10
N GLY A 161 4.94 -13.65 18.83
CA GLY A 161 5.53 -12.82 19.89
C GLY A 161 6.24 -11.56 19.39
N CYS A 162 6.07 -11.19 18.12
CA CYS A 162 6.63 -9.96 17.58
C CYS A 162 5.80 -8.74 17.97
N ASP A 163 6.47 -7.60 18.18
CA ASP A 163 5.84 -6.33 18.62
C ASP A 163 5.97 -5.19 17.60
N LEU A 164 6.88 -5.32 16.63
CA LEU A 164 7.13 -4.34 15.58
C LEU A 164 7.16 -5.01 14.20
N VAL A 165 6.44 -4.44 13.23
CA VAL A 165 6.45 -4.89 11.83
C VAL A 165 7.15 -3.89 10.93
N ILE A 166 8.16 -4.32 10.19
CA ILE A 166 8.82 -3.54 9.15
C ILE A 166 8.11 -3.78 7.82
N ILE A 167 7.71 -2.70 7.15
CA ILE A 167 7.06 -2.74 5.82
C ILE A 167 7.73 -1.73 4.88
N GLY A 168 7.47 -1.86 3.57
CA GLY A 168 7.96 -0.92 2.55
C GLY A 168 6.87 -0.43 1.59
N ASP A 169 5.67 -0.16 2.10
CA ASP A 169 4.48 0.21 1.29
C ASP A 169 4.64 1.57 0.60
N ASN A 170 5.31 2.53 1.24
CA ASN A 170 5.43 3.90 0.75
C ASN A 170 6.57 4.14 -0.25
N ALA A 171 7.37 3.12 -0.57
CA ALA A 171 8.48 3.25 -1.52
C ALA A 171 8.01 3.72 -2.91
N ASP A 172 6.86 3.21 -3.38
CA ASP A 172 6.29 3.59 -4.68
C ASP A 172 5.87 5.08 -4.71
N ALA A 173 5.26 5.58 -3.63
CA ALA A 173 4.85 6.98 -3.51
C ALA A 173 6.06 7.91 -3.37
N ALA A 174 7.06 7.50 -2.59
CA ALA A 174 8.25 8.30 -2.31
C ALA A 174 9.19 8.41 -3.52
N PHE A 175 9.36 7.33 -4.31
CA PHE A 175 10.39 7.22 -5.34
C PHE A 175 9.88 6.94 -6.76
N GLY A 176 8.57 7.03 -7.00
CA GLY A 176 7.98 6.99 -8.35
C GLY A 176 7.82 5.57 -8.90
N GLY A 177 7.20 4.69 -8.13
CA GLY A 177 6.85 3.32 -8.52
C GLY A 177 5.48 3.14 -9.17
N TYR A 178 4.68 4.20 -9.26
CA TYR A 178 3.42 4.22 -10.00
C TYR A 178 3.63 4.49 -11.50
N ASP A 179 4.43 3.64 -12.15
CA ASP A 179 4.81 3.72 -13.56
C ASP A 179 3.61 3.89 -14.52
N GLU A 180 2.54 3.11 -14.35
CA GLU A 180 1.32 3.24 -15.16
C GLU A 180 0.63 4.60 -14.99
N LEU A 181 0.69 5.20 -13.80
CA LEU A 181 0.13 6.51 -13.54
C LEU A 181 1.06 7.63 -14.02
N CYS A 182 2.37 7.36 -14.11
CA CYS A 182 3.39 8.28 -14.61
C CYS A 182 3.64 8.17 -16.13
N CYS A 183 2.94 7.28 -16.83
CA CYS A 183 3.22 6.92 -18.23
C CYS A 183 3.04 8.08 -19.23
N LYS A 184 2.19 9.06 -18.93
CA LYS A 184 1.93 10.24 -19.75
C LYS A 184 1.55 11.44 -18.90
N ASP A 185 1.48 12.61 -19.52
CA ASP A 185 0.78 13.75 -18.93
C ASP A 185 -0.71 13.55 -19.19
N TRP A 186 -1.52 13.72 -18.16
CA TRP A 186 -2.96 13.45 -18.24
C TRP A 186 -3.75 14.73 -18.50
N GLU A 187 -4.71 14.65 -19.40
CA GLU A 187 -5.81 15.60 -19.42
C GLU A 187 -6.65 15.40 -18.16
N TYR A 188 -7.20 16.48 -17.58
CA TYR A 188 -7.89 16.40 -16.29
C TYR A 188 -8.98 15.33 -16.26
N HIS A 189 -9.83 15.28 -17.29
CA HIS A 189 -10.93 14.31 -17.35
C HIS A 189 -10.42 12.86 -17.47
N GLU A 190 -9.35 12.62 -18.24
CA GLU A 190 -8.74 11.29 -18.33
C GLU A 190 -8.18 10.84 -16.98
N TRP A 191 -7.64 11.78 -16.19
CA TRP A 191 -7.13 11.46 -14.85
C TRP A 191 -8.23 11.09 -13.87
N VAL A 192 -9.32 11.87 -13.83
CA VAL A 192 -10.50 11.56 -13.00
C VAL A 192 -10.99 10.14 -13.31
N GLU A 193 -11.09 9.80 -14.60
CA GLU A 193 -11.46 8.46 -15.06
C GLU A 193 -10.47 7.38 -14.62
N ARG A 194 -9.16 7.64 -14.77
CA ARG A 194 -8.09 6.69 -14.48
C ARG A 194 -7.92 6.41 -12.99
N PHE A 195 -8.10 7.43 -12.15
CA PHE A 195 -7.82 7.37 -10.72
C PHE A 195 -9.03 6.89 -9.90
N THR A 196 -10.25 7.08 -10.41
CA THR A 196 -11.48 6.62 -9.74
C THR A 196 -11.59 5.08 -9.81
N TYR A 197 -11.60 4.41 -8.66
CA TYR A 197 -11.66 2.94 -8.58
C TYR A 197 -12.97 2.37 -9.12
N LEU A 198 -14.09 2.83 -8.57
CA LEU A 198 -15.43 2.49 -9.05
C LEU A 198 -16.28 3.75 -9.07
N LYS A 199 -16.82 4.08 -10.24
CA LYS A 199 -17.64 5.27 -10.35
C LYS A 199 -18.97 5.11 -9.59
N PRO A 200 -19.29 6.02 -8.67
CA PRO A 200 -20.53 5.93 -7.88
C PRO A 200 -21.80 5.87 -8.74
N ASP A 201 -21.87 6.63 -9.83
CA ASP A 201 -23.02 6.71 -10.75
C ASP A 201 -23.34 5.40 -11.47
N ARG A 202 -22.35 4.50 -11.59
CA ARG A 202 -22.53 3.20 -12.25
C ARG A 202 -23.19 2.15 -11.37
N VAL A 203 -23.12 2.30 -10.04
CA VAL A 203 -23.49 1.24 -9.10
C VAL A 203 -24.44 1.69 -7.99
N LEU A 204 -24.55 2.99 -7.73
CA LEU A 204 -25.47 3.55 -6.74
C LEU A 204 -26.70 4.17 -7.40
N LYS A 205 -27.86 4.05 -6.74
CA LYS A 205 -29.10 4.75 -7.14
C LYS A 205 -29.04 6.24 -6.81
N GLU A 206 -28.44 6.58 -5.68
CA GLU A 206 -28.18 7.93 -5.20
C GLU A 206 -26.68 8.05 -4.95
N TYR A 207 -26.05 9.11 -5.44
CA TYR A 207 -24.62 9.32 -5.31
C TYR A 207 -24.28 10.81 -5.23
N VAL A 208 -23.10 11.10 -4.69
CA VAL A 208 -22.47 12.42 -4.74
C VAL A 208 -21.34 12.38 -5.77
N PRO A 209 -21.28 13.30 -6.74
CA PRO A 209 -20.14 13.40 -7.66
C PRO A 209 -18.84 13.69 -6.90
N MET A 210 -17.79 12.90 -7.16
CA MET A 210 -16.52 12.93 -6.43
C MET A 210 -15.42 13.75 -7.10
N GLU A 211 -15.73 14.40 -8.22
CA GLU A 211 -14.77 15.14 -9.05
C GLU A 211 -14.14 16.32 -8.31
N PHE A 212 -14.85 16.89 -7.33
CA PHE A 212 -14.37 18.02 -6.52
C PHE A 212 -13.04 17.71 -5.81
N VAL A 213 -12.78 16.44 -5.47
CA VAL A 213 -11.53 16.01 -4.83
C VAL A 213 -10.33 16.26 -5.75
N PHE A 214 -10.54 16.17 -7.06
CA PHE A 214 -9.47 16.38 -8.05
C PHE A 214 -9.26 17.84 -8.42
N GLU A 215 -10.20 18.74 -8.12
CA GLU A 215 -10.14 20.16 -8.55
C GLU A 215 -8.88 20.87 -8.04
N LYS A 216 -8.41 20.53 -6.84
CA LYS A 216 -7.15 21.06 -6.27
C LYS A 216 -5.89 20.68 -7.07
N TYR A 217 -6.00 19.74 -8.00
CA TYR A 217 -4.91 19.30 -8.89
C TYR A 217 -5.09 19.81 -10.32
N ARG A 218 -6.18 20.50 -10.65
CA ARG A 218 -6.42 20.99 -12.01
C ARG A 218 -5.41 22.10 -12.36
N LEU A 219 -4.76 21.97 -13.51
CA LEU A 219 -3.83 22.96 -14.03
C LEU A 219 -4.55 23.94 -14.98
N PRO A 220 -4.06 25.19 -15.13
CA PRO A 220 -4.69 26.20 -15.99
C PRO A 220 -4.82 25.82 -17.48
N ASN A 221 -4.02 24.87 -17.94
CA ASN A 221 -4.00 24.38 -19.31
C ASN A 221 -4.95 23.20 -19.57
N GLY A 222 -5.82 22.84 -18.61
CA GLY A 222 -6.76 21.72 -18.75
C GLY A 222 -6.19 20.35 -18.34
N LYS A 223 -4.89 20.28 -18.02
CA LYS A 223 -4.23 19.08 -17.49
C LYS A 223 -4.40 18.96 -15.98
N VAL A 224 -3.82 17.91 -15.41
CA VAL A 224 -3.77 17.67 -13.95
C VAL A 224 -2.34 17.56 -13.44
N ASP A 225 -2.11 18.04 -12.22
CA ASP A 225 -0.92 17.73 -11.42
C ASP A 225 -1.07 16.32 -10.82
N PHE A 226 -0.91 15.31 -11.67
CA PHE A 226 -1.08 13.92 -11.29
C PHE A 226 -0.06 13.46 -10.25
N ILE A 227 1.16 14.03 -10.24
CA ILE A 227 2.18 13.70 -9.24
C ILE A 227 1.73 14.10 -7.84
N ARG A 228 1.21 15.33 -7.70
CA ARG A 228 0.66 15.78 -6.42
C ARG A 228 -0.59 15.00 -6.01
N CYS A 229 -1.41 14.58 -6.98
CA CYS A 229 -2.57 13.71 -6.71
C CYS A 229 -2.14 12.32 -6.20
N ILE A 230 -1.18 11.68 -6.85
CA ILE A 230 -0.62 10.39 -6.41
C ILE A 230 -0.09 10.50 -4.98
N LYS A 231 0.77 11.48 -4.70
CA LYS A 231 1.35 11.66 -3.37
C LYS A 231 0.31 11.78 -2.26
N ASN A 232 -0.77 12.53 -2.50
CA ASN A 232 -1.73 12.86 -1.46
C ASN A 232 -2.84 11.81 -1.32
N GLU A 233 -3.35 11.28 -2.43
CA GLU A 233 -4.54 10.43 -2.44
C GLU A 233 -4.18 8.94 -2.51
N MET A 234 -3.13 8.57 -3.27
CA MET A 234 -2.76 7.16 -3.41
C MET A 234 -2.12 6.61 -2.12
N ALA A 235 -1.35 7.42 -1.39
CA ALA A 235 -0.74 7.00 -0.12
C ALA A 235 -1.80 6.66 0.94
N VAL A 236 -2.88 7.44 1.03
CA VAL A 236 -4.02 7.14 1.92
C VAL A 236 -4.67 5.82 1.51
N THR A 237 -4.92 5.68 0.21
CA THR A 237 -5.54 4.50 -0.39
C THR A 237 -4.74 3.22 -0.13
N SER A 238 -3.42 3.24 -0.37
CA SER A 238 -2.58 2.05 -0.26
C SER A 238 -2.30 1.67 1.19
N SER A 239 -1.93 2.65 2.02
CA SER A 239 -1.49 2.39 3.38
C SER A 239 -2.65 2.19 4.37
N GLY A 240 -3.87 2.62 4.04
CA GLY A 240 -5.05 2.43 4.89
C GLY A 240 -5.29 0.95 5.25
N ALA A 241 -5.09 0.05 4.28
CA ALA A 241 -5.20 -1.40 4.49
C ALA A 241 -4.25 -1.93 5.57
N TYR A 242 -2.99 -1.49 5.53
CA TYR A 242 -1.98 -1.91 6.50
C TYR A 242 -2.24 -1.28 7.87
N PHE A 243 -2.60 0.01 7.87
CA PHE A 243 -2.87 0.76 9.08
C PHE A 243 -3.99 0.11 9.91
N ASN A 244 -5.15 -0.19 9.29
CA ASN A 244 -6.25 -0.82 10.02
C ASN A 244 -5.87 -2.24 10.48
N ALA A 245 -5.24 -3.03 9.61
CA ALA A 245 -4.84 -4.40 9.93
C ALA A 245 -3.89 -4.48 11.14
N PHE A 246 -2.82 -3.67 11.18
CA PHE A 246 -1.88 -3.66 12.31
C PHE A 246 -2.52 -3.09 13.57
N ARG A 247 -3.32 -2.02 13.45
CA ARG A 247 -4.05 -1.44 14.58
C ARG A 247 -4.98 -2.47 15.23
N ASN A 248 -5.73 -3.22 14.42
CA ASN A 248 -6.65 -4.23 14.93
C ASN A 248 -5.92 -5.44 15.53
N ALA A 249 -4.77 -5.82 14.99
CA ALA A 249 -3.89 -6.83 15.59
C ALA A 249 -3.11 -6.34 16.82
N GLY A 250 -3.15 -5.05 17.14
CA GLY A 250 -2.39 -4.44 18.25
C GLY A 250 -0.88 -4.42 18.01
N LEU A 251 -0.44 -4.30 16.76
CA LEU A 251 0.97 -4.27 16.37
C LEU A 251 1.43 -2.84 16.02
N GLU A 252 2.64 -2.48 16.47
CA GLU A 252 3.34 -1.33 15.93
C GLU A 252 3.93 -1.69 14.56
N TYR A 253 4.00 -0.72 13.65
CA TYR A 253 4.71 -0.90 12.39
C TYR A 253 5.59 0.31 12.07
N LEU A 254 6.64 0.06 11.28
CA LEU A 254 7.52 1.07 10.72
C LEU A 254 7.64 0.87 9.22
N ASP A 255 7.36 1.94 8.47
CA ASP A 255 7.70 2.05 7.05
C ASP A 255 8.81 3.10 6.90
N PRO A 256 10.09 2.68 6.75
CA PRO A 256 11.19 3.63 6.61
C PRO A 256 11.04 4.58 5.42
N TYR A 257 10.31 4.20 4.37
CA TYR A 257 10.12 5.02 3.17
C TYR A 257 9.06 6.11 3.37
N ALA A 258 8.13 5.95 4.33
CA ALA A 258 7.01 6.89 4.53
C ALA A 258 7.46 8.31 4.91
N CYS A 259 8.63 8.45 5.54
CA CYS A 259 9.20 9.75 5.88
C CYS A 259 10.05 10.36 4.75
N MET A 260 10.24 9.68 3.62
CA MET A 260 11.15 10.11 2.57
C MET A 260 10.42 10.74 1.38
N LYS A 261 11.13 11.58 0.63
CA LYS A 261 10.68 12.10 -0.67
C LYS A 261 11.84 12.35 -1.62
N MET A 262 11.58 12.34 -2.93
CA MET A 262 12.55 12.82 -3.92
C MET A 262 12.94 14.28 -3.64
N SER A 263 14.25 14.58 -3.60
CA SER A 263 14.76 15.94 -3.44
C SER A 263 14.52 16.83 -4.67
N LYS A 264 14.48 16.19 -5.85
CA LYS A 264 14.23 16.81 -7.15
C LYS A 264 12.91 16.30 -7.72
N PRO A 265 12.29 17.02 -8.66
CA PRO A 265 11.16 16.48 -9.41
C PRO A 265 11.51 15.12 -10.02
N LEU A 266 10.56 14.18 -9.98
CA LEU A 266 10.72 12.83 -10.53
C LEU A 266 11.10 12.91 -12.01
N ASP A 267 12.15 12.19 -12.43
CA ASP A 267 12.53 12.10 -13.84
C ASP A 267 11.53 11.22 -14.61
N LEU A 268 10.46 11.85 -15.09
CA LEU A 268 9.42 11.17 -15.87
C LEU A 268 9.95 10.56 -17.16
N ALA A 269 11.04 11.08 -17.73
CA ALA A 269 11.62 10.50 -18.94
C ALA A 269 12.28 9.15 -18.65
N ARG A 270 12.91 8.97 -17.48
CA ARG A 270 13.40 7.66 -17.01
C ARG A 270 12.25 6.71 -16.73
N VAL A 271 11.27 7.15 -15.95
CA VAL A 271 10.09 6.33 -15.58
C VAL A 271 9.40 5.79 -16.83
N ARG A 272 9.13 6.64 -17.83
CA ARG A 272 8.46 6.26 -19.09
C ARG A 272 9.27 5.34 -20.00
N ARG A 273 10.57 5.18 -19.77
CA ARG A 273 11.43 4.21 -20.47
C ARG A 273 11.63 2.91 -19.68
N GLY A 274 10.86 2.69 -18.61
CA GLY A 274 10.92 1.47 -17.79
C GLY A 274 11.88 1.55 -16.60
N ASP A 275 12.44 2.74 -16.30
CA ASP A 275 13.37 2.93 -15.18
C ASP A 275 12.68 3.70 -14.03
N SER A 276 11.55 3.16 -13.57
CA SER A 276 10.83 3.63 -12.38
C SER A 276 11.61 3.31 -11.10
N LYS A 277 11.41 4.07 -10.01
CA LYS A 277 12.15 3.89 -8.75
C LYS A 277 13.67 3.74 -8.92
N TYR A 278 14.26 4.52 -9.82
CA TYR A 278 15.64 4.32 -10.23
C TYR A 278 16.66 4.24 -9.10
N HIS A 279 16.52 5.06 -8.05
CA HIS A 279 17.42 4.98 -6.87
C HIS A 279 17.18 3.72 -6.03
N ILE A 280 15.95 3.22 -5.93
CA ILE A 280 15.63 1.95 -5.27
C ILE A 280 16.19 0.79 -6.10
N ARG A 281 16.06 0.83 -7.43
CA ARG A 281 16.66 -0.18 -8.32
C ARG A 281 18.19 -0.22 -8.20
N GLU A 282 18.83 0.95 -8.13
CA GLU A 282 20.26 1.06 -7.88
C GLU A 282 20.64 0.45 -6.51
N LEU A 283 19.94 0.82 -5.44
CA LEU A 283 20.17 0.26 -4.10
C LEU A 283 19.93 -1.26 -4.04
N PHE A 284 18.92 -1.77 -4.75
CA PHE A 284 18.65 -3.20 -4.83
C PHE A 284 19.82 -3.95 -5.48
N ARG A 285 20.38 -3.42 -6.59
CA ARG A 285 21.55 -4.04 -7.26
C ARG A 285 22.79 -4.04 -6.36
N GLU A 286 22.93 -3.06 -5.48
CA GLU A 286 24.02 -3.03 -4.50
C GLU A 286 23.85 -4.10 -3.41
N ARG A 287 22.61 -4.43 -3.03
CA ARG A 287 22.31 -5.46 -2.01
C ARG A 287 22.27 -6.88 -2.57
N TYR A 288 21.79 -7.03 -3.81
CA TYR A 288 21.60 -8.31 -4.47
C TYR A 288 22.24 -8.30 -5.87
N PRO A 289 23.58 -8.27 -5.97
CA PRO A 289 24.28 -8.11 -7.25
C PRO A 289 24.05 -9.29 -8.22
N ASP A 290 23.72 -10.47 -7.69
CA ASP A 290 23.49 -11.69 -8.46
C ASP A 290 22.01 -11.91 -8.83
N LEU A 291 21.11 -11.03 -8.38
CA LEU A 291 19.67 -11.12 -8.69
C LEU A 291 19.24 -10.09 -9.73
N GLU A 292 18.34 -10.51 -10.61
CA GLU A 292 17.66 -9.59 -11.51
C GLU A 292 16.73 -8.65 -10.72
N VAL A 293 16.73 -7.37 -11.08
CA VAL A 293 15.86 -6.39 -10.43
C VAL A 293 14.40 -6.74 -10.73
N PRO A 294 13.58 -7.03 -9.71
CA PRO A 294 12.20 -7.43 -9.94
C PRO A 294 11.38 -6.25 -10.49
N GLU A 295 10.56 -6.50 -11.50
CA GLU A 295 9.57 -5.50 -11.91
C GLU A 295 8.47 -5.35 -10.86
N LYS A 296 7.91 -4.14 -10.81
CA LYS A 296 6.87 -3.78 -9.84
C LYS A 296 5.60 -4.58 -10.13
N ILE A 297 5.14 -5.31 -9.12
CA ILE A 297 3.80 -5.89 -9.08
C ILE A 297 3.10 -5.37 -7.82
N ALA A 298 1.80 -5.08 -7.93
CA ALA A 298 1.01 -4.80 -6.73
C ALA A 298 0.97 -6.06 -5.86
N MET A 299 0.77 -5.89 -4.54
CA MET A 299 0.62 -7.01 -3.61
C MET A 299 -0.36 -8.05 -4.21
N PRO A 300 0.10 -9.29 -4.47
CA PRO A 300 -0.77 -10.32 -5.02
C PRO A 300 -1.98 -10.54 -4.13
N ARG A 301 -3.14 -10.63 -4.77
CA ARG A 301 -4.42 -10.96 -4.14
C ARG A 301 -5.19 -11.84 -5.09
N ALA A 302 -5.88 -12.86 -4.56
CA ALA A 302 -6.61 -13.82 -5.36
C ALA A 302 -8.12 -13.53 -5.47
N VAL A 303 -8.53 -12.28 -5.19
CA VAL A 303 -9.96 -11.90 -5.20
C VAL A 303 -10.61 -12.15 -6.56
N ASP A 304 -9.92 -11.89 -7.67
CA ASP A 304 -10.45 -12.16 -9.01
C ASP A 304 -10.68 -13.65 -9.25
N GLN A 305 -9.78 -14.51 -8.75
CA GLN A 305 -9.88 -15.96 -8.83
C GLN A 305 -11.01 -16.50 -7.94
N TRP A 306 -11.08 -16.05 -6.68
CA TRP A 306 -12.11 -16.49 -5.74
C TRP A 306 -13.51 -16.00 -6.14
N MET A 307 -13.61 -14.85 -6.79
CA MET A 307 -14.88 -14.26 -7.26
C MET A 307 -15.19 -14.57 -8.73
N ALA A 308 -14.42 -15.43 -9.41
CA ALA A 308 -14.60 -15.70 -10.85
C ALA A 308 -16.02 -16.18 -11.22
N GLU A 309 -16.66 -16.93 -10.31
CA GLU A 309 -18.03 -17.44 -10.47
C GLU A 309 -19.08 -16.60 -9.71
N TRP A 310 -18.69 -15.48 -9.11
CA TRP A 310 -19.61 -14.65 -8.34
C TRP A 310 -20.58 -13.93 -9.28
N GLY A 311 -21.86 -14.31 -9.22
CA GLY A 311 -22.94 -13.73 -10.03
C GLY A 311 -23.34 -12.30 -9.67
N GLY A 312 -22.57 -11.62 -8.82
CA GLY A 312 -22.86 -10.27 -8.33
C GLY A 312 -23.79 -10.22 -7.12
N ALA A 313 -23.99 -9.01 -6.60
CA ALA A 313 -24.91 -8.78 -5.50
C ALA A 313 -26.36 -8.93 -5.99
N VAL A 314 -27.11 -9.85 -5.38
CA VAL A 314 -28.56 -9.95 -5.60
C VAL A 314 -29.24 -8.85 -4.80
N GLN A 315 -29.80 -7.83 -5.47
CA GLN A 315 -30.64 -6.84 -4.81
C GLN A 315 -31.88 -7.56 -4.24
N LYS A 316 -31.97 -7.63 -2.92
CA LYS A 316 -33.18 -8.04 -2.20
C LYS A 316 -34.09 -6.85 -1.97
#